data_AF-A0A2N2J7W5-F1
#
_entry.id   AF-A0A2N2J7W5-F1
#
_cell.length_a   1.000
_cell.length_b   1.000
_cell.length_c   1.000
_cell.angle_alpha   90.00
_cell.angle_beta   90.00
_cell.angle_gamma   90.00
#
_symmetry.space_group_name_H-M   'P 1'
#
loop_
_entity.id
_entity.type
_entity.pdbx_description
1 polymer ?
#
loop_
_entity_poly.entity_id
_entity_poly.type
_entity_poly.pdbx_seq_one_letter_code
_entity_poly.pdbx_strand_id
1 'polypeptide(L)' 'MRHGVCKVMGMVLLAAMAILCQSCTDAKCKLDQTKCTFNCPSTIGMKQACEQKCNLLYDICRNQK' A
#
# COMPACT_ATOMS: atom_id res chain seq x y z
N MET A 1 -0.13 -39.06 3.21
CA MET A 1 0.22 -38.00 4.21
C MET A 1 1.16 -36.93 3.66
N ARG A 2 2.20 -37.25 2.85
CA ARG A 2 3.17 -36.25 2.34
C ARG A 2 2.59 -35.16 1.40
N HIS A 3 1.57 -35.48 0.59
CA HIS A 3 0.96 -34.49 -0.32
C HIS A 3 0.15 -33.40 0.38
N GLY A 4 -0.49 -33.71 1.51
CA GLY A 4 -1.26 -32.74 2.29
C GLY A 4 -0.37 -31.66 2.92
N VAL A 5 0.78 -32.09 3.46
CA VAL A 5 1.76 -31.18 4.08
C VAL A 5 2.35 -30.22 3.04
N CYS A 6 2.72 -30.69 1.85
CA CYS A 6 3.19 -29.81 0.77
C CYS A 6 2.14 -28.78 0.33
N LYS A 7 0.85 -29.18 0.29
CA LYS A 7 -0.24 -28.30 -0.13
C LYS A 7 -0.49 -27.18 0.88
N VAL A 8 -0.46 -27.50 2.17
CA VAL A 8 -0.60 -26.52 3.26
C VAL A 8 0.61 -25.57 3.27
N MET A 9 1.83 -26.11 3.14
CA MET A 9 3.06 -25.32 3.13
C MET A 9 3.09 -24.35 1.95
N GLY A 10 2.58 -24.76 0.77
CA GLY A 10 2.42 -23.87 -0.38
C GLY A 10 1.43 -22.73 -0.15
N MET A 11 0.29 -22.98 0.52
CA MET A 11 -0.67 -21.92 0.85
C MET A 11 -0.12 -20.91 1.85
N VAL A 12 0.65 -21.37 2.85
CA VAL A 12 1.29 -20.49 3.84
C VAL A 12 2.33 -19.58 3.18
N LEU A 13 3.12 -20.11 2.23
CA LEU A 13 4.08 -19.32 1.45
C LEU A 13 3.40 -18.26 0.57
N LEU A 14 2.29 -18.61 -0.08
CA LEU A 14 1.51 -17.65 -0.88
C LEU A 14 0.90 -16.55 -0.01
N ALA A 15 0.38 -16.90 1.16
CA ALA A 15 -0.16 -15.94 2.11
C ALA A 15 0.94 -15.01 2.65
N ALA A 16 2.10 -15.55 3.00
CA ALA A 16 3.25 -14.76 3.43
C ALA A 16 3.73 -13.81 2.33
N MET A 17 3.82 -14.27 1.08
CA MET A 17 4.14 -13.41 -0.07
C MET A 17 3.09 -12.32 -0.28
N ALA A 18 1.81 -12.62 -0.10
CA ALA A 18 0.74 -11.63 -0.21
C ALA A 18 0.85 -10.56 0.90
N ILE A 19 1.15 -10.96 2.14
CA ILE A 19 1.34 -10.05 3.27
C ILE A 19 2.62 -9.21 3.09
N LEU A 20 3.71 -9.80 2.59
CA LEU A 20 4.95 -9.09 2.28
C LEU A 20 4.79 -8.11 1.10
N CYS A 21 3.96 -8.43 0.10
CA CYS A 21 3.55 -7.46 -0.92
C CYS A 21 2.68 -6.33 -0.35
N GLN A 22 1.96 -6.58 0.75
CA GLN A 22 1.24 -5.53 1.47
C GLN A 22 2.15 -4.64 2.33
N SER A 23 3.36 -5.09 2.67
CA SER A 23 4.40 -4.28 3.30
C SER A 23 4.94 -3.28 2.28
N CYS A 24 4.42 -2.05 2.34
CA CYS A 24 4.92 -0.80 1.74
C CYS A 24 5.89 -0.96 0.55
N THR A 25 5.47 -1.63 -0.52
CA THR A 25 6.16 -1.51 -1.81
C THR A 25 5.90 -0.11 -2.34
N ASP A 26 6.91 0.50 -2.98
CA ASP A 26 6.80 1.84 -3.58
C ASP A 26 5.54 1.99 -4.46
N ALA A 27 5.18 0.92 -5.18
CA ALA A 27 3.96 0.82 -5.96
C ALA A 27 2.67 0.99 -5.12
N LYS A 28 2.60 0.39 -3.94
CA LYS A 28 1.45 0.54 -3.02
C LYS A 28 1.35 1.96 -2.51
N CYS A 29 2.48 2.56 -2.10
CA CYS A 29 2.51 3.96 -1.65
C CYS A 29 2.04 4.92 -2.74
N LYS A 30 2.48 4.69 -3.99
CA LYS A 30 2.10 5.50 -5.15
C LYS A 30 0.61 5.35 -5.51
N LEU A 31 0.08 4.15 -5.40
CA LEU A 31 -1.36 3.90 -5.57
C LEU A 31 -2.19 4.60 -4.50
N ASP A 32 -1.74 4.58 -3.24
CA ASP A 32 -2.42 5.24 -2.13
C ASP A 32 -2.39 6.76 -2.27
N GLN A 33 -1.24 7.32 -2.64
CA GLN A 33 -1.07 8.74 -2.97
C GLN A 33 -2.05 9.17 -4.08
N THR A 34 -2.14 8.38 -5.16
CA THR A 34 -3.03 8.68 -6.28
C THR A 34 -4.50 8.66 -5.86
N LYS A 35 -4.91 7.65 -5.06
CA LYS A 35 -6.27 7.58 -4.50
C LYS A 35 -6.58 8.73 -3.55
N CYS A 36 -5.60 9.16 -2.77
CA CYS A 36 -5.71 10.28 -1.84
C CYS A 36 -5.91 11.59 -2.59
N THR A 37 -5.05 11.90 -3.58
CA THR A 37 -5.15 13.10 -4.41
C THR A 37 -6.47 13.13 -5.19
N PHE A 38 -6.95 11.98 -5.67
CA PHE A 38 -8.23 11.90 -6.38
C PHE A 38 -9.44 12.25 -5.49
N ASN A 39 -9.36 12.00 -4.19
CA ASN A 39 -10.40 12.36 -3.22
C ASN A 39 -10.26 13.80 -2.68
N CYS A 40 -9.27 14.56 -3.14
CA CYS A 40 -9.10 15.93 -2.66
C CYS A 40 -10.21 16.85 -3.16
N PRO A 41 -10.70 17.76 -2.31
CA PRO A 41 -11.74 18.72 -2.70
C PRO A 41 -11.20 19.69 -3.77
N SER A 42 -12.07 20.12 -4.68
CA SER A 42 -11.71 21.06 -5.76
C SER A 42 -11.53 22.51 -5.29
N THR A 43 -11.94 22.83 -4.06
CA THR A 43 -11.81 24.18 -3.48
C THR A 43 -10.33 24.52 -3.28
N ILE A 44 -9.84 25.56 -3.96
CA ILE A 44 -8.41 25.90 -4.11
C ILE A 44 -7.61 25.78 -2.79
N GLY A 45 -8.08 26.41 -1.70
CA GLY A 45 -7.37 26.38 -0.40
C GLY A 45 -7.38 24.99 0.27
N MET A 46 -8.46 24.22 0.12
CA MET A 46 -8.54 22.86 0.67
C MET A 46 -7.83 21.83 -0.21
N LYS A 47 -7.76 22.07 -1.53
CA LYS A 47 -7.06 21.24 -2.49
C LYS A 47 -5.57 21.17 -2.15
N GLN A 48 -4.92 22.33 -1.96
CA GLN A 48 -3.49 22.38 -1.64
C GLN A 48 -3.17 21.69 -0.31
N ALA A 49 -3.97 21.93 0.73
CA ALA A 49 -3.79 21.29 2.02
C ALA A 49 -3.96 19.76 1.93
N CYS A 50 -4.92 19.31 1.14
CA CYS A 50 -5.16 17.89 0.90
C CYS A 50 -4.02 17.24 0.09
N GLU A 51 -3.57 17.86 -0.99
CA GLU A 51 -2.43 17.38 -1.80
C GLU A 51 -1.14 17.30 -0.98
N GLN A 52 -0.89 18.30 -0.12
CA GLN A 52 0.23 18.26 0.83
C GLN A 52 0.12 17.08 1.81
N LYS A 53 -1.07 16.84 2.37
CA LYS A 53 -1.33 15.68 3.24
C LYS A 53 -1.07 14.36 2.51
N CYS A 54 -1.53 14.23 1.26
CA CYS A 54 -1.32 13.02 0.46
C CYS A 54 0.15 12.78 0.15
N ASN A 55 0.93 13.83 -0.13
CA ASN A 55 2.38 13.73 -0.29
C ASN A 55 3.10 13.34 1.00
N LEU A 56 2.67 13.86 2.15
CA LEU A 56 3.23 13.47 3.45
C LEU A 56 3.00 11.98 3.72
N LEU A 57 1.80 11.47 3.45
CA LEU A 57 1.45 10.06 3.60
C LEU A 57 2.28 9.16 2.67
N TYR A 58 2.52 9.61 1.44
CA TYR A 58 3.41 8.93 0.50
C TYR A 58 4.84 8.82 1.05
N ASP A 59 5.39 9.92 1.58
CA ASP A 59 6.75 9.97 2.10
C ASP A 59 6.92 9.05 3.33
N ILE A 60 5.95 9.08 4.25
CA ILE A 60 5.90 8.16 5.40
C ILE A 60 5.82 6.69 4.94
N CYS A 61 4.98 6.40 3.94
CA CYS A 61 4.84 5.05 3.41
C CYS A 61 6.14 4.56 2.76
N ARG A 62 6.84 5.45 2.03
CA ARG A 62 8.10 5.13 1.35
C ARG A 62 9.28 5.00 2.33
N ASN A 63 9.32 5.81 3.39
CA ASN A 63 10.39 5.81 4.39
C ASN A 63 10.23 4.74 5.49
N GLN A 64 9.10 4.03 5.54
CA GLN A 64 8.91 2.86 6.41
C GLN A 64 9.52 1.55 5.85
N LYS A 65 10.35 1.66 4.81
CA LYS A 65 11.07 0.56 4.17
C LYS A 65 12.50 0.49 4.70
#